data_AF-A0A1G8NMR6-F1
#
_entry.id   AF-A0A1G8NMR6-F1
#
_cell.length_a   1.000
_cell.length_b   1.000
_cell.length_c   1.000
_cell.angle_alpha   90.00
_cell.angle_beta   90.00
_cell.angle_gamma   90.00
#
_symmetry.space_group_name_H-M   'P 1'
#
loop_
_entity.id
_entity.type
_entity.pdbx_description
1 polymer ?
#
loop_
_entity_poly.entity_id
_entity_poly.type
_entity_poly.pdbx_seq_one_letter_code
_entity_poly.pdbx_strand_id
1 'polypeptide(L)'
;MLWLLSVLGALVILLGIATDPLIRFLTPFESLTGFALLTAAVSWFMQIYPALGRRRALAIRLSLLQNADYAGKLDQLDPASVTSTLETLVSDLVQIRVDLTQTSESYYFWEADEQLSLPASLSYAVDLANQAGRSAKPTLQTAGALLHEALDSLAVFLRTEFRHDGESTQDVFRSYASDHRYPYRENP
;
A
#
# COMPACT_ATOMS: atom_id res chain seq x y z
N MET A 1 -2.45 32.58 -8.94
CA MET A 1 -3.84 32.11 -9.13
C MET A 1 -4.57 31.85 -7.81
N LEU A 2 -3.90 31.36 -6.75
CA LEU A 2 -4.49 31.20 -5.39
C LEU A 2 -4.78 32.51 -4.63
N TRP A 3 -4.13 33.63 -4.99
CA TRP A 3 -4.38 34.93 -4.33
C TRP A 3 -5.72 35.58 -4.70
N LEU A 4 -6.32 35.23 -5.85
CA LEU A 4 -7.60 35.81 -6.29
C LEU A 4 -8.81 35.20 -5.55
N LEU A 5 -8.72 33.93 -5.13
CA LEU A 5 -9.78 33.27 -4.35
C LEU A 5 -9.83 33.76 -2.89
N SER A 6 -8.69 34.05 -2.27
CA SER A 6 -8.66 34.59 -0.90
C SER A 6 -9.15 36.03 -0.82
N VAL A 7 -8.91 36.85 -1.85
CA VAL A 7 -9.40 38.24 -1.91
C VAL A 7 -10.91 38.28 -2.17
N LEU A 8 -11.45 37.37 -2.99
CA LEU A 8 -12.91 37.27 -3.19
C LEU A 8 -13.65 36.85 -1.90
N GLY A 9 -13.11 35.89 -1.14
CA GLY A 9 -13.69 35.47 0.13
C GLY A 9 -13.69 36.59 1.19
N ALA A 10 -12.63 37.39 1.25
CA ALA A 10 -12.56 38.55 2.14
C ALA A 10 -13.44 39.73 1.70
N LEU A 11 -13.64 39.92 0.38
CA LEU A 11 -14.51 40.98 -0.14
C LEU A 11 -15.98 40.72 0.15
N VAL A 12 -16.43 39.45 0.13
CA VAL A 12 -17.79 39.06 0.49
C VAL A 12 -18.09 39.32 1.97
N ILE A 13 -17.10 39.11 2.84
CA ILE A 13 -17.22 39.37 4.29
C ILE A 13 -17.29 40.88 4.58
N LEU A 14 -16.61 41.72 3.78
CA LEU A 14 -16.56 43.18 3.98
C LEU A 14 -17.67 43.97 3.26
N LEU A 15 -18.24 43.46 2.16
CA LEU A 15 -19.26 44.17 1.36
C LEU A 15 -20.71 43.73 1.67
N GLY A 16 -20.90 42.69 2.48
CA GLY A 16 -22.18 42.01 2.66
C GLY A 16 -22.91 42.31 3.97
N ILE A 17 -23.26 43.56 4.28
CA ILE A 17 -24.51 43.79 5.02
C ILE A 17 -25.65 43.65 4.00
N ALA A 18 -25.76 42.46 3.40
CA ALA A 18 -26.70 42.17 2.35
C ALA A 18 -28.09 42.10 2.98
N THR A 19 -28.88 43.14 2.76
CA THR A 19 -30.29 43.28 3.16
C THR A 19 -31.23 42.37 2.36
N ASP A 20 -30.71 41.53 1.47
CA ASP A 20 -31.48 40.66 0.58
C ASP A 20 -31.74 39.28 1.23
N PRO A 21 -33.01 38.87 1.45
CA PRO A 21 -33.35 37.63 2.15
C PRO A 21 -32.71 36.36 1.58
N LEU A 22 -32.44 36.31 0.28
CA LEU A 22 -31.83 35.16 -0.38
C LEU A 22 -30.35 34.98 -0.02
N ILE A 23 -29.60 36.07 0.14
CA ILE A 23 -28.17 36.02 0.50
C ILE A 23 -28.00 35.52 1.95
N ARG A 24 -28.95 35.83 2.83
CA ARG A 24 -28.97 35.37 4.23
C ARG A 24 -29.06 33.85 4.38
N PHE A 25 -29.65 33.14 3.41
CA PHE A 25 -29.73 31.68 3.40
C PHE A 25 -28.58 31.01 2.66
N LEU A 26 -28.01 31.66 1.64
CA LEU A 26 -26.89 31.14 0.87
C LEU A 26 -25.58 31.09 1.68
N THR A 27 -25.30 32.13 2.47
CA THR A 27 -24.03 32.22 3.23
C THR A 27 -23.87 31.10 4.29
N PRO A 28 -24.89 30.75 5.11
CA PRO A 28 -24.80 29.61 6.01
C PRO A 28 -24.71 28.27 5.28
N PHE A 29 -25.35 28.13 4.12
CA PHE A 29 -25.30 26.89 3.34
C PHE A 29 -23.90 26.66 2.73
N GLU A 30 -23.27 27.73 2.24
CA GLU A 30 -21.89 27.71 1.77
C GLU A 30 -20.92 27.29 2.87
N SER A 31 -21.04 27.87 4.07
CA SER A 31 -20.16 27.53 5.19
C SER A 31 -20.39 26.10 5.70
N LEU A 32 -21.64 25.63 5.76
CA LEU A 32 -21.96 24.24 6.09
C LEU A 32 -21.39 23.27 5.06
N THR A 33 -21.50 23.60 3.77
CA THR A 33 -20.97 22.76 2.69
C THR A 33 -19.45 22.71 2.76
N GLY A 34 -18.78 23.86 2.92
CA GLY A 34 -17.33 23.93 3.07
C GLY A 34 -16.84 23.15 4.29
N PHE A 35 -17.51 23.28 5.42
CA PHE A 35 -17.18 22.53 6.63
C PHE A 35 -17.41 21.01 6.47
N ALA A 36 -18.51 20.61 5.83
CA ALA A 36 -18.79 19.21 5.55
C ALA A 36 -17.74 18.59 4.61
N LEU A 37 -17.35 19.29 3.54
CA LEU A 37 -16.30 18.85 2.62
C LEU A 37 -14.93 18.77 3.30
N LEU A 38 -14.56 19.76 4.13
CA LEU A 38 -13.32 19.73 4.89
C LEU A 38 -13.29 18.56 5.87
N THR A 39 -14.39 18.35 6.59
CA THR A 39 -14.52 17.24 7.54
C THR A 39 -14.41 15.90 6.82
N ALA A 40 -15.12 15.74 5.69
CA ALA A 40 -15.05 14.54 4.88
C ALA A 40 -13.62 14.28 4.36
N ALA A 41 -12.92 15.32 3.88
CA ALA A 41 -11.55 15.20 3.41
C ALA A 41 -10.58 14.78 4.53
N VAL A 42 -10.68 15.37 5.73
CA VAL A 42 -9.87 14.98 6.89
C VAL A 42 -10.19 13.56 7.34
N SER A 43 -11.47 13.18 7.36
CA SER A 43 -11.89 11.81 7.69
C SER A 43 -11.37 10.78 6.69
N TRP A 44 -11.40 11.08 5.39
CA TRP A 44 -10.83 10.23 4.35
C TRP A 44 -9.31 10.11 4.52
N PHE A 45 -8.62 11.22 4.79
CA PHE A 45 -7.18 11.23 5.02
C PHE A 45 -6.78 10.37 6.22
N MET A 46 -7.50 10.46 7.34
CA MET A 46 -7.26 9.62 8.52
C MET A 46 -7.44 8.13 8.25
N GLN A 47 -8.32 7.75 7.31
CA GLN A 47 -8.53 6.36 6.92
C GLN A 47 -7.39 5.79 6.07
N ILE A 48 -6.70 6.63 5.31
CA ILE A 48 -5.62 6.20 4.40
C ILE A 48 -4.31 5.88 5.15
N TYR A 49 -3.95 6.64 6.19
CA TYR A 49 -2.66 6.45 6.88
C TYR A 49 -2.41 5.04 7.43
N PRO A 50 -3.39 4.37 8.09
CA PRO A 50 -3.19 3.01 8.58
C PRO A 50 -2.81 2.02 7.47
N ALA A 51 -3.39 2.15 6.27
CA ALA A 51 -3.08 1.31 5.13
C ALA A 51 -1.63 1.51 4.66
N LEU A 52 -1.19 2.77 4.51
CA LEU A 52 0.21 3.07 4.17
C LEU A 52 1.17 2.55 5.25
N GLY A 53 0.80 2.70 6.53
CA GLY A 53 1.59 2.21 7.65
C GLY A 53 1.82 0.70 7.60
N ARG A 54 0.78 -0.08 7.31
CA ARG A 54 0.89 -1.54 7.16
C ARG A 54 1.75 -1.94 5.96
N ARG A 55 1.59 -1.26 4.82
CA ARG A 55 2.43 -1.47 3.63
C ARG A 55 3.91 -1.28 3.94
N ARG A 56 4.25 -0.18 4.63
CA ARG A 56 5.62 0.13 5.08
C ARG A 56 6.14 -0.89 6.08
N ALA A 57 5.30 -1.32 7.03
CA ALA A 57 5.68 -2.32 8.02
C ALA A 57 6.09 -3.65 7.37
N LEU A 58 5.35 -4.11 6.35
CA LEU A 58 5.73 -5.31 5.60
C LEU A 58 7.06 -5.10 4.84
N ALA A 59 7.23 -3.96 4.17
CA ALA A 59 8.46 -3.66 3.45
C ALA A 59 9.70 -3.66 4.39
N ILE A 60 9.59 -3.00 5.54
CA ILE A 60 10.63 -3.00 6.59
C ILE A 60 10.92 -4.42 7.04
N ARG A 61 9.88 -5.22 7.31
CA ARG A 61 10.03 -6.61 7.76
C ARG A 61 10.76 -7.47 6.73
N LEU A 62 10.39 -7.35 5.46
CA LEU A 62 11.08 -8.06 4.36
C LEU A 62 12.53 -7.62 4.24
N SER A 63 12.82 -6.32 4.33
CA SER A 63 14.20 -5.78 4.34
C SER A 63 15.01 -6.33 5.51
N LEU A 64 14.45 -6.37 6.72
CA LEU A 64 15.12 -6.94 7.91
C LEU A 64 15.42 -8.44 7.73
N LEU A 65 14.47 -9.20 7.20
CA LEU A 65 14.67 -10.63 6.91
C LEU A 65 15.73 -10.83 5.82
N GLN A 66 15.75 -9.98 4.80
CA GLN A 66 16.74 -10.02 3.73
C GLN A 66 18.15 -9.73 4.25
N ASN A 67 18.30 -8.68 5.07
CA ASN A 67 19.58 -8.30 5.66
C ASN A 67 20.13 -9.38 6.61
N ALA A 68 19.25 -10.21 7.19
CA ALA A 68 19.64 -11.34 8.03
C ALA A 68 20.00 -12.61 7.24
N ASP A 69 19.87 -12.60 5.91
CA ASP A 69 19.94 -13.78 5.04
C ASP A 69 18.99 -14.89 5.53
N TYR A 70 17.75 -14.52 5.84
CA TYR A 70 16.79 -15.44 6.44
C TYR A 70 16.42 -16.59 5.50
N ALA A 71 16.25 -16.28 4.20
CA ALA A 71 15.91 -17.27 3.19
C ALA A 71 16.97 -18.38 3.08
N GLY A 72 18.27 -18.03 3.03
CA GLY A 72 19.37 -18.99 2.96
C GLY A 72 19.53 -19.88 4.21
N LYS A 73 18.88 -19.52 5.31
CA LYS A 73 18.98 -20.21 6.61
C LYS A 73 17.71 -20.97 7.00
N LEU A 74 16.66 -20.98 6.17
CA LEU A 74 15.37 -21.61 6.49
C LEU A 74 15.50 -23.05 6.99
N ASP A 75 16.38 -23.84 6.37
CA ASP A 75 16.57 -25.25 6.76
C ASP A 75 17.32 -25.44 8.09
N GLN A 76 18.10 -24.44 8.51
CA GLN A 76 18.86 -24.44 9.77
C GLN A 76 18.03 -23.97 10.96
N LEU A 77 16.92 -23.28 10.70
CA LEU A 77 16.02 -22.74 11.71
C LEU A 77 14.98 -23.78 12.16
N ASP A 78 14.40 -23.50 13.34
CA ASP A 78 13.28 -24.25 13.86
C ASP A 78 12.07 -24.16 12.90
N PRO A 79 11.51 -25.30 12.43
CA PRO A 79 10.44 -25.30 11.45
C PRO A 79 9.17 -24.58 11.88
N ALA A 80 8.82 -24.64 13.17
CA ALA A 80 7.63 -23.97 13.69
C ALA A 80 7.80 -22.45 13.64
N SER A 81 8.97 -21.95 14.04
CA SER A 81 9.32 -20.53 13.98
C SER A 81 9.33 -19.99 12.55
N VAL A 82 9.86 -20.76 11.59
CA VAL A 82 9.82 -20.41 10.16
C VAL A 82 8.38 -20.35 9.66
N THR A 83 7.60 -21.40 9.91
CA THR A 83 6.20 -21.49 9.47
C THR A 83 5.38 -20.30 9.98
N SER A 84 5.49 -19.98 11.27
CA SER A 84 4.81 -18.82 11.88
C SER A 84 5.22 -17.49 11.23
N THR A 85 6.50 -17.35 10.87
CA THR A 85 6.99 -16.15 10.16
C THR A 85 6.34 -16.04 8.78
N LEU A 86 6.29 -17.14 8.01
CA LEU A 86 5.66 -17.17 6.68
C LEU A 86 4.15 -16.90 6.75
N GLU A 87 3.45 -17.50 7.71
CA GLU A 87 2.02 -17.26 7.94
C GLU A 87 1.73 -15.81 8.29
N THR A 88 2.63 -15.16 9.05
CA THR A 88 2.47 -13.73 9.33
C THR A 88 2.65 -12.91 8.06
N LEU A 89 3.62 -13.24 7.19
CA LEU A 89 3.79 -12.56 5.90
C LEU A 89 2.57 -12.76 4.98
N VAL A 90 1.98 -13.95 4.98
CA VAL A 90 0.71 -14.23 4.29
C VAL A 90 -0.39 -13.31 4.80
N SER A 91 -0.55 -13.22 6.12
CA SER A 91 -1.55 -12.33 6.75
C SER A 91 -1.32 -10.86 6.38
N ASP A 92 -0.07 -10.40 6.42
CA ASP A 92 0.32 -9.03 6.06
C ASP A 92 -0.02 -8.73 4.58
N LEU A 93 0.28 -9.66 3.66
CA LEU A 93 -0.04 -9.54 2.23
C LEU A 93 -1.56 -9.52 1.96
N VAL A 94 -2.32 -10.40 2.62
CA VAL A 94 -3.79 -10.42 2.53
C VAL A 94 -4.36 -9.10 3.00
N GLN A 95 -3.86 -8.57 4.13
CA GLN A 95 -4.31 -7.29 4.64
C GLN A 95 -3.99 -6.13 3.67
N ILE A 96 -2.79 -6.12 3.08
CA ILE A 96 -2.41 -5.11 2.08
C ILE A 96 -3.30 -5.19 0.83
N ARG A 97 -3.63 -6.40 0.35
CA ARG A 97 -4.56 -6.56 -0.77
C ARG A 97 -5.94 -5.97 -0.44
N VAL A 98 -6.46 -6.25 0.75
CA VAL A 98 -7.74 -5.67 1.21
C VAL A 98 -7.64 -4.15 1.27
N ASP A 99 -6.55 -3.62 1.83
CA ASP A 99 -6.33 -2.18 1.94
C ASP A 99 -6.28 -1.50 0.57
N LEU A 100 -5.57 -2.08 -0.40
CA LEU A 100 -5.50 -1.56 -1.78
C LEU A 100 -6.85 -1.64 -2.50
N THR A 101 -7.67 -2.64 -2.19
CA THR A 101 -9.04 -2.75 -2.73
C THR A 101 -9.93 -1.64 -2.16
N GLN A 102 -9.79 -1.31 -0.88
CA GLN A 102 -10.62 -0.29 -0.21
C GLN A 102 -10.13 1.14 -0.48
N THR A 103 -8.83 1.32 -0.70
CA THR A 103 -8.17 2.61 -0.87
C THR A 103 -7.24 2.57 -2.09
N SER A 104 -7.80 2.38 -3.27
CA SER A 104 -7.04 2.25 -4.52
C SER A 104 -6.14 3.45 -4.80
N GLU A 105 -6.53 4.65 -4.36
CA GLU A 105 -5.74 5.88 -4.49
C GLU A 105 -4.42 5.81 -3.70
N SER A 106 -4.34 4.97 -2.67
CA SER A 106 -3.11 4.74 -1.90
C SER A 106 -1.99 4.14 -2.75
N TYR A 107 -2.32 3.50 -3.87
CA TYR A 107 -1.37 2.97 -4.85
C TYR A 107 -0.38 4.04 -5.31
N TYR A 108 -0.84 5.24 -5.63
CA TYR A 108 0.01 6.31 -6.20
C TYR A 108 0.95 6.96 -5.18
N PHE A 109 0.91 6.54 -3.92
CA PHE A 109 1.85 7.02 -2.91
C PHE A 109 3.20 6.31 -3.08
N TRP A 110 4.16 7.08 -3.57
CA TRP A 110 5.54 6.68 -3.66
C TRP A 110 6.25 6.83 -2.30
N GLU A 111 7.10 5.87 -1.95
CA GLU A 111 8.03 5.98 -0.82
C GLU A 111 9.35 6.53 -1.31
N ALA A 112 10.05 7.33 -0.51
CA ALA A 112 11.37 7.83 -0.88
C ALA A 112 12.50 6.82 -0.62
N ASP A 113 12.30 5.93 0.36
CA ASP A 113 13.27 4.93 0.80
C ASP A 113 12.88 3.55 0.27
N GLU A 114 13.84 2.88 -0.38
CA GLU A 114 13.70 1.53 -0.92
C GLU A 114 13.29 0.51 0.17
N GLN A 115 13.80 0.66 1.40
CA GLN A 115 13.48 -0.26 2.49
C GLN A 115 12.04 -0.11 2.99
N LEU A 116 11.40 1.03 2.72
CA LEU A 116 10.00 1.29 3.02
C LEU A 116 9.09 0.92 1.85
N SER A 117 9.67 0.66 0.68
CA SER A 117 8.95 0.39 -0.55
C SER A 117 8.57 -1.09 -0.63
N LEU A 118 7.26 -1.34 -0.57
CA LEU A 118 6.72 -2.68 -0.85
C LEU A 118 7.10 -3.17 -2.26
N PRO A 119 6.93 -2.39 -3.36
CA PRO A 119 7.33 -2.84 -4.70
C PRO A 119 8.78 -3.34 -4.77
N ALA A 120 9.71 -2.68 -4.08
CA ALA A 120 11.12 -3.06 -4.06
C ALA A 120 11.39 -4.35 -3.27
N SER A 121 10.61 -4.62 -2.22
CA SER A 121 10.82 -5.77 -1.32
C SER A 121 10.08 -7.04 -1.76
N LEU A 122 9.11 -6.95 -2.67
CA LEU A 122 8.31 -8.09 -3.12
C LEU A 122 9.13 -9.18 -3.82
N SER A 123 10.24 -8.84 -4.48
CA SER A 123 11.16 -9.85 -5.03
C SER A 123 11.66 -10.78 -3.93
N TYR A 124 12.04 -10.23 -2.77
CA TYR A 124 12.51 -11.03 -1.65
C TYR A 124 11.42 -11.95 -1.08
N ALA A 125 10.16 -11.50 -1.03
CA ALA A 125 9.05 -12.35 -0.59
C ALA A 125 8.86 -13.57 -1.53
N VAL A 126 8.99 -13.37 -2.85
CA VAL A 126 8.97 -14.45 -3.84
C VAL A 126 10.11 -15.43 -3.61
N ASP A 127 11.31 -14.93 -3.33
CA ASP A 127 12.49 -15.77 -3.06
C ASP A 127 12.29 -16.64 -1.82
N LEU A 128 11.70 -16.04 -0.78
CA LEU A 128 11.41 -16.69 0.48
C LEU A 128 10.38 -17.81 0.32
N ALA A 129 9.32 -17.57 -0.46
CA ALA A 129 8.34 -18.58 -0.84
C ALA A 129 8.99 -19.74 -1.62
N ASN A 130 9.84 -19.41 -2.60
CA ASN A 130 10.53 -20.40 -3.42
C ASN A 130 11.50 -21.26 -2.61
N GLN A 131 12.28 -20.65 -1.70
CA GLN A 131 13.22 -21.39 -0.86
C GLN A 131 12.49 -22.27 0.16
N ALA A 132 11.42 -21.78 0.78
CA ALA A 132 10.57 -22.59 1.66
C ALA A 132 9.95 -23.79 0.91
N GLY A 133 9.47 -23.56 -0.32
CA GLY A 133 8.92 -24.60 -1.20
C GLY A 133 9.94 -25.68 -1.61
N ARG A 134 11.24 -25.37 -1.61
CA ARG A 134 12.33 -26.31 -1.92
C ARG A 134 12.86 -27.06 -0.70
N SER A 135 12.44 -26.68 0.52
CA SER A 135 12.88 -27.35 1.75
C SER A 135 12.48 -28.83 1.73
N ALA A 136 13.27 -29.68 2.38
CA ALA A 136 12.92 -31.09 2.58
C ALA A 136 11.81 -31.29 3.64
N LYS A 137 11.46 -30.24 4.39
CA LYS A 137 10.49 -30.29 5.48
C LYS A 137 9.07 -30.01 4.94
N PRO A 138 8.10 -30.95 5.06
CA PRO A 138 6.76 -30.78 4.49
C PRO A 138 5.99 -29.56 5.01
N THR A 139 6.22 -29.17 6.26
CA THR A 139 5.61 -27.97 6.86
C THR A 139 6.09 -26.68 6.17
N LEU A 140 7.39 -26.58 5.87
CA LEU A 140 7.96 -25.43 5.16
C LEU A 140 7.50 -25.41 3.70
N GLN A 141 7.40 -26.56 3.05
CA GLN A 141 6.85 -26.64 1.69
C GLN A 141 5.42 -26.10 1.63
N THR A 142 4.58 -26.50 2.58
CA THR A 142 3.18 -26.06 2.68
C THR A 142 3.08 -24.56 2.95
N ALA A 143 3.87 -24.06 3.91
CA ALA A 143 3.90 -22.64 4.23
C ALA A 143 4.45 -21.78 3.08
N GLY A 144 5.46 -22.29 2.35
CA GLY A 144 5.98 -21.67 1.14
C GLY A 144 4.95 -21.61 0.02
N ALA A 145 4.20 -22.69 -0.20
CA ALA A 145 3.09 -22.71 -1.17
C ALA A 145 1.98 -21.71 -0.81
N LEU A 146 1.64 -21.59 0.47
CA LEU A 146 0.65 -20.62 0.93
C LEU A 146 1.12 -19.18 0.71
N LEU A 147 2.40 -18.89 0.98
CA LEU A 147 2.98 -17.58 0.68
C LEU A 147 2.99 -17.29 -0.82
N HIS A 148 3.26 -18.30 -1.65
CA HIS A 148 3.21 -18.17 -3.10
C HIS A 148 1.79 -17.81 -3.58
N GLU A 149 0.77 -18.49 -3.07
CA GLU A 149 -0.64 -18.20 -3.41
C GLU A 149 -1.06 -16.78 -2.99
N ALA A 150 -0.61 -16.31 -1.81
CA ALA A 150 -0.88 -14.95 -1.36
C ALA A 150 -0.22 -13.89 -2.27
N LEU A 151 1.02 -14.15 -2.71
CA LEU A 151 1.74 -13.29 -3.66
C LEU A 151 1.07 -13.29 -5.02
N ASP A 152 0.66 -14.45 -5.54
CA ASP A 152 -0.04 -14.53 -6.82
C ASP A 152 -1.39 -13.81 -6.77
N SER A 153 -2.12 -13.99 -5.67
CA SER A 153 -3.38 -13.28 -5.44
C SER A 153 -3.21 -11.75 -5.46
N LEU A 154 -2.13 -11.23 -4.88
CA LEU A 154 -1.77 -9.81 -4.96
C LEU A 154 -1.40 -9.41 -6.40
N ALA A 155 -0.59 -10.20 -7.10
CA ALA A 155 -0.19 -9.92 -8.48
C ALA A 155 -1.39 -9.90 -9.43
N VAL A 156 -2.30 -10.87 -9.33
CA VAL A 156 -3.55 -10.90 -10.13
C VAL A 156 -4.38 -9.64 -9.89
N PHE A 157 -4.48 -9.19 -8.65
CA PHE A 157 -5.17 -7.93 -8.32
C PHE A 157 -4.45 -6.72 -8.94
N LEU A 158 -3.13 -6.60 -8.77
CA LEU A 158 -2.33 -5.51 -9.34
C LEU A 158 -2.44 -5.44 -10.87
N ARG A 159 -2.40 -6.59 -11.55
CA ARG A 159 -2.61 -6.70 -13.00
C ARG A 159 -3.99 -6.22 -13.41
N THR A 160 -5.02 -6.61 -12.67
CA THR A 160 -6.41 -6.35 -13.07
C THR A 160 -6.81 -4.90 -12.79
N GLU A 161 -6.48 -4.39 -11.60
CA GLU A 161 -6.91 -3.06 -11.14
C GLU A 161 -6.01 -1.95 -11.70
N PHE A 162 -4.69 -2.14 -11.67
CA PHE A 162 -3.71 -1.12 -12.07
C PHE A 162 -3.08 -1.37 -13.45
N ARG A 163 -3.54 -2.42 -14.17
CA ARG A 163 -3.13 -2.74 -15.55
C ARG A 163 -1.62 -2.96 -15.71
N HIS A 164 -0.98 -3.57 -14.71
CA HIS A 164 0.41 -4.00 -14.86
C HIS A 164 0.57 -5.07 -15.93
N ASP A 165 1.70 -5.03 -16.62
CA ASP A 165 2.07 -6.00 -17.65
C ASP A 165 2.63 -7.29 -17.03
N GLY A 166 2.49 -8.40 -17.75
CA GLY A 166 3.07 -9.69 -17.38
C GLY A 166 2.06 -10.81 -17.18
N GLU A 167 2.51 -12.05 -17.43
CA GLU A 167 1.69 -13.25 -17.22
C GLU A 167 2.00 -13.95 -15.90
N SER A 168 3.24 -13.83 -15.40
CA SER A 168 3.66 -14.40 -14.12
C SER A 168 3.61 -13.39 -12.97
N THR A 169 3.52 -13.90 -11.74
CA THR A 169 3.62 -13.12 -10.51
C THR A 169 4.86 -12.22 -10.48
N GLN A 170 6.02 -12.74 -10.94
CA GLN A 170 7.27 -12.00 -10.98
C GLN A 170 7.26 -10.88 -12.02
N ASP A 171 6.66 -11.10 -13.19
CA ASP A 171 6.57 -10.05 -14.22
C ASP A 171 5.70 -8.89 -13.76
N VAL A 172 4.57 -9.20 -13.11
CA VAL A 172 3.68 -8.17 -12.53
C VAL A 172 4.40 -7.39 -11.44
N PHE A 173 5.12 -8.06 -10.53
CA PHE A 173 5.88 -7.35 -9.49
C PHE A 173 7.06 -6.55 -10.06
N ARG A 174 7.69 -7.02 -11.14
CA ARG A 174 8.70 -6.25 -11.87
C ARG A 174 8.08 -4.98 -12.48
N SER A 175 6.92 -5.08 -13.12
CA SER A 175 6.17 -3.94 -13.64
C SER A 175 5.80 -2.96 -12.52
N TYR A 176 5.32 -3.48 -11.39
CA TYR A 176 4.96 -2.69 -10.21
C TYR A 176 6.15 -1.94 -9.59
N ALA A 177 7.29 -2.62 -9.44
CA ALA A 177 8.53 -1.98 -8.97
C ALA A 177 8.99 -0.87 -9.92
N SER A 178 8.96 -1.12 -11.24
CA SER A 178 9.32 -0.13 -12.24
C SER A 178 8.40 1.09 -12.23
N ASP A 179 7.08 0.89 -12.09
CA ASP A 179 6.12 2.00 -11.98
C ASP A 179 6.41 2.88 -10.75
N HIS A 180 6.88 2.26 -9.67
CA HIS A 180 7.30 2.93 -8.44
C HIS A 180 8.77 3.38 -8.43
N ARG A 181 9.46 3.30 -9.57
CA ARG A 181 10.87 3.73 -9.76
C ARG A 181 11.87 2.96 -8.90
N TYR A 182 11.60 1.69 -8.64
CA TYR A 182 12.51 0.80 -7.95
C TYR A 182 12.97 -0.35 -8.86
N PRO A 183 14.22 -0.82 -8.71
CA PRO A 183 14.66 -2.02 -9.39
C PRO A 183 13.93 -3.24 -8.82
N TYR A 184 13.57 -4.19 -9.68
CA TYR A 184 13.16 -5.51 -9.24
C TYR A 184 14.40 -6.41 -9.18
N ARG A 185 14.67 -7.00 -8.02
CA ARG A 185 15.80 -7.91 -7.86
C ARG A 185 15.52 -9.19 -8.65
N GLU A 186 16.31 -9.44 -9.68
CA GLU A 186 16.32 -10.75 -10.32
C GLU A 186 17.05 -11.74 -9.41
N ASN A 187 16.48 -12.93 -9.22
CA ASN A 187 17.17 -13.98 -8.48
C ASN A 187 18.46 -14.37 -9.24
N PRO A 188 19.60 -14.53 -8.55
CA PRO A 188 20.74 -15.26 -9.10
C PRO A 188 20.39 -16.75 -9.30
#